data_AF-A0A699YXX0-F1
#
_entry.id   AF-A0A699YXX0-F1
#
_cell.length_a   1.000
_cell.length_b   1.000
_cell.length_c   1.000
_cell.angle_alpha   90.00
_cell.angle_beta   90.00
_cell.angle_gamma   90.00
#
_symmetry.space_group_name_H-M   'P 1'
#
loop_
_entity.id
_entity.type
_entity.pdbx_description
1 polymer ?
#
loop_
_entity_poly.entity_id
_entity_poly.type
_entity_poly.pdbx_seq_one_letter_code
_entity_poly.pdbx_strand_id
1 'polypeptide(L)'
;MAQQHPAVVIDTIPVEEQGNIDQAAYKESYALTNSELNMVLDQYIQQKQQRVGPSYQPAPVVKKTKEYVARFANCQNKEMLRAMRLMLQNHNVKAYEAAILGNLMPDSADEAFAVLPSLKREPDIGLRKPMIS
;
A
#
# COMPACT_ATOMS: atom_id res chain seq x y z
N MET A 1 -36.87 5.33 -0.77
CA MET A 1 -36.21 4.92 -2.03
C MET A 1 -34.72 4.85 -1.76
N ALA A 2 -34.19 3.68 -1.44
CA ALA A 2 -32.76 3.48 -1.17
C ALA A 2 -32.07 3.16 -2.50
N GLN A 3 -31.19 4.04 -2.95
CA GLN A 3 -30.38 3.80 -4.14
C GLN A 3 -29.35 2.71 -3.81
N GLN A 4 -29.56 1.51 -4.34
CA GLN A 4 -28.54 0.46 -4.37
C GLN A 4 -27.41 0.92 -5.30
N HIS A 5 -26.26 1.26 -4.73
CA HIS A 5 -25.04 1.42 -5.50
C HIS A 5 -24.63 0.04 -6.06
N PRO A 6 -24.33 -0.09 -7.36
CA PRO A 6 -23.86 -1.35 -7.91
C PRO A 6 -22.52 -1.70 -7.26
N ALA A 7 -22.42 -2.91 -6.73
CA ALA A 7 -21.18 -3.46 -6.22
C ALA A 7 -20.13 -3.34 -7.34
N VAL A 8 -19.08 -2.56 -7.09
CA VAL A 8 -17.90 -2.58 -7.94
C VAL A 8 -17.32 -3.97 -7.78
N VAL A 9 -17.59 -4.83 -8.75
CA VAL A 9 -16.86 -6.08 -8.94
C VAL A 9 -15.43 -5.64 -9.18
N ILE A 10 -14.62 -5.69 -8.13
CA ILE A 10 -13.18 -5.77 -8.29
C ILE A 10 -13.02 -7.06 -9.07
N ASP A 11 -12.63 -7.00 -10.34
CA ASP A 11 -12.23 -8.17 -11.08
C ASP A 11 -11.15 -8.83 -10.23
N THR A 12 -11.56 -9.84 -9.47
CA THR A 12 -10.65 -10.71 -8.74
C THR A 12 -9.81 -11.34 -9.82
N ILE A 13 -8.55 -10.91 -9.90
CA ILE A 13 -7.53 -11.59 -10.69
C ILE A 13 -7.70 -13.08 -10.34
N PRO A 14 -7.98 -13.94 -11.34
CA PRO A 14 -8.15 -15.37 -11.09
C PRO A 14 -6.97 -15.87 -10.28
N VAL A 15 -7.23 -16.62 -9.21
CA VAL A 15 -6.20 -17.10 -8.27
C VAL A 15 -5.06 -17.84 -9.01
N GLU A 16 -5.35 -18.37 -10.20
CA GLU A 16 -4.42 -19.08 -11.08
C GLU A 16 -3.37 -18.18 -11.78
N GLU A 17 -3.60 -16.86 -11.90
CA GLU A 17 -2.63 -15.92 -12.49
C GLU A 17 -1.70 -15.26 -11.46
N GLN A 18 -1.95 -15.42 -10.15
CA GLN A 18 -1.07 -14.89 -9.11
C GLN A 18 0.32 -15.55 -9.11
N GLY A 19 0.45 -16.72 -9.74
CA GLY A 19 1.67 -17.54 -9.76
C GLY A 19 2.72 -17.17 -10.82
N ASN A 20 2.41 -16.32 -11.80
CA ASN A 20 3.34 -15.99 -12.89
C ASN A 20 3.52 -14.47 -13.06
N ILE A 21 3.61 -13.75 -11.95
CA ILE A 21 4.15 -12.39 -11.97
C ILE A 21 5.61 -12.55 -12.40
N ASP A 22 5.98 -11.98 -13.55
CA ASP A 22 7.35 -12.00 -14.05
C ASP A 22 8.25 -11.25 -13.06
N GLN A 23 8.75 -11.96 -12.05
CA GLN A 23 9.47 -11.38 -10.92
C GLN A 23 10.73 -10.62 -11.40
N ALA A 24 11.23 -10.96 -12.59
CA ALA A 24 12.32 -10.26 -13.24
C ALA A 24 11.93 -8.82 -13.64
N ALA A 25 10.72 -8.60 -14.15
CA ALA A 25 10.24 -7.28 -14.57
C ALA A 25 10.07 -6.30 -13.40
N TYR A 26 9.87 -6.82 -12.18
CA TYR A 26 9.62 -6.03 -10.97
C TYR A 26 10.74 -6.09 -9.94
N LYS A 27 11.87 -6.76 -10.27
CA LYS A 27 12.98 -7.02 -9.34
C LYS A 27 13.60 -5.75 -8.74
N GLU A 28 13.64 -4.68 -9.52
CA GLU A 28 14.15 -3.36 -9.10
C GLU A 28 13.03 -2.33 -8.86
N SER A 29 11.78 -2.77 -8.89
CA SER A 29 10.64 -1.87 -8.71
C SER A 29 10.44 -1.51 -7.24
N TYR A 30 10.10 -0.26 -6.99
CA TYR A 30 9.73 0.20 -5.66
C TYR A 30 8.22 0.01 -5.47
N ALA A 31 7.84 -0.84 -4.52
CA ALA A 31 6.44 -1.01 -4.15
C ALA A 31 5.98 0.14 -3.25
N LEU A 32 4.90 0.81 -3.64
CA LEU A 32 4.28 1.91 -2.91
C LEU A 32 3.13 1.39 -2.03
N THR A 33 3.03 1.93 -0.82
CA THR A 33 1.86 1.78 0.06
C THR A 33 0.69 2.64 -0.44
N ASN A 34 -0.54 2.33 -0.01
CA ASN A 34 -1.73 3.14 -0.26
C ASN A 34 -1.53 4.57 0.23
N SER A 35 -0.88 4.75 1.39
CA SER A 35 -0.53 6.04 1.97
C SER A 35 0.42 6.85 1.07
N GLU A 36 1.51 6.23 0.58
CA GLU A 36 2.45 6.87 -0.35
C GLU A 36 1.74 7.23 -1.67
N LEU A 37 0.96 6.29 -2.22
CA LEU A 37 0.23 6.49 -3.46
C LEU A 37 -0.81 7.61 -3.33
N ASN A 38 -1.52 7.69 -2.20
CA ASN A 38 -2.48 8.75 -1.92
C ASN A 38 -1.84 10.14 -2.02
N MET A 39 -0.64 10.29 -1.44
CA MET A 39 0.13 11.53 -1.47
C MET A 39 0.66 11.84 -2.88
N VAL A 40 1.19 10.84 -3.59
CA VAL A 40 1.68 11.01 -4.95
C VAL A 40 0.55 11.43 -5.90
N LEU A 41 -0.63 10.82 -5.76
CA LEU A 41 -1.81 11.17 -6.55
C LEU A 41 -2.31 12.59 -6.25
N ASP A 42 -2.27 13.04 -4.99
CA ASP A 42 -2.59 14.44 -4.65
C ASP A 42 -1.67 15.41 -5.38
N GLN A 43 -0.36 15.17 -5.32
CA GLN A 43 0.62 16.03 -5.97
C GLN A 43 0.47 15.99 -7.50
N TYR A 44 0.22 14.81 -8.07
CA TYR A 44 -0.02 14.65 -9.50
C TYR A 44 -1.25 15.43 -9.98
N ILE A 45 -2.39 15.31 -9.29
CA ILE A 45 -3.63 16.00 -9.65
C ILE A 45 -3.44 17.52 -9.51
N GLN A 46 -2.85 17.98 -8.40
CA GLN A 46 -2.58 19.41 -8.17
C GLN A 46 -1.67 20.00 -9.26
N GLN A 47 -0.58 19.33 -9.61
CA GLN A 47 0.32 19.79 -10.67
C GLN A 47 -0.38 19.86 -12.04
N LYS A 48 -1.25 18.89 -12.35
CA LYS A 48 -2.03 18.90 -13.59
C LYS A 48 -3.05 20.05 -13.61
N GLN A 49 -3.74 20.29 -12.50
CA GLN A 49 -4.65 21.43 -12.35
C GLN A 49 -3.94 22.77 -12.50
N GLN A 50 -2.74 22.93 -11.94
CA GLN A 50 -1.95 24.14 -12.10
C GLN A 50 -1.51 24.39 -13.55
N ARG A 51 -1.20 23.33 -14.31
CA ARG A 51 -0.74 23.43 -15.70
C ARG A 51 -1.85 23.61 -16.71
N VAL A 52 -2.97 22.91 -16.54
CA VAL A 52 -4.09 22.86 -17.49
C VAL A 52 -5.19 23.86 -17.12
N GLY A 53 -5.32 24.18 -15.84
CA GLY A 53 -6.33 25.08 -15.30
C GLY A 53 -7.46 24.36 -14.55
N PRO A 54 -8.44 25.12 -14.02
CA PRO A 54 -9.49 24.60 -13.13
C PRO A 54 -10.45 23.59 -13.78
N SER A 55 -10.48 23.53 -15.11
CA SER A 55 -11.32 22.60 -15.87
C SER A 55 -10.72 21.20 -15.98
N TYR A 56 -9.49 20.98 -15.52
CA TYR A 56 -8.86 19.68 -15.56
C TYR A 56 -9.63 18.64 -14.75
N GLN A 57 -10.02 17.56 -15.42
CA GLN A 57 -10.62 16.39 -14.80
C GLN A 57 -9.67 15.19 -14.93
N PRO A 58 -9.30 14.52 -13.82
CA PRO A 58 -8.47 13.34 -13.88
C PRO A 58 -9.19 12.19 -14.59
N ALA A 59 -8.40 11.30 -15.21
CA ALA A 59 -8.94 10.11 -15.85
C ALA A 59 -9.77 9.27 -14.86
N PRO A 60 -10.81 8.55 -15.30
CA PRO A 60 -11.67 7.76 -14.41
C PRO A 60 -10.91 6.78 -13.52
N VAL A 61 -9.85 6.15 -14.05
CA VAL A 61 -8.97 5.27 -13.28
C VAL A 61 -8.26 6.02 -12.15
N VAL A 62 -7.69 7.19 -12.42
CA VAL A 62 -7.01 8.02 -11.42
C VAL A 62 -7.99 8.45 -10.33
N LYS A 63 -9.20 8.85 -10.72
CA LYS A 63 -10.25 9.24 -9.78
C LYS A 63 -10.65 8.08 -8.85
N LYS A 64 -10.95 6.90 -9.41
CA LYS A 64 -11.31 5.71 -8.63
C LYS A 64 -10.17 5.25 -7.73
N THR A 65 -8.93 5.22 -8.24
CA THR A 65 -7.76 4.88 -7.43
C THR A 65 -7.58 5.87 -6.29
N LYS A 66 -7.74 7.17 -6.55
CA LYS A 66 -7.65 8.22 -5.53
C LYS A 66 -8.69 8.05 -4.43
N GLU A 67 -9.95 7.78 -4.80
CA GLU A 67 -11.03 7.50 -3.84
C GLU A 67 -10.73 6.27 -2.98
N TYR A 68 -10.20 5.19 -3.60
CA TYR A 68 -9.80 3.99 -2.88
C TYR A 68 -8.67 4.28 -1.89
N VAL A 69 -7.55 4.84 -2.35
CA VAL A 69 -6.40 5.07 -1.47
C VAL A 69 -6.67 6.14 -0.41
N ALA A 70 -7.56 7.10 -0.67
CA ALA A 70 -7.97 8.06 0.35
C ALA A 70 -8.74 7.39 1.50
N ARG A 71 -9.49 6.32 1.22
CA ARG A 71 -10.23 5.55 2.23
C ARG A 71 -9.35 4.58 3.02
N PHE A 72 -8.36 3.97 2.36
CA PHE A 72 -7.50 2.92 2.93
C PHE A 72 -6.07 3.38 3.22
N ALA A 73 -5.79 4.68 3.15
CA ALA A 73 -4.52 5.24 3.59
C ALA A 73 -4.49 5.27 5.12
N ASN A 74 -3.67 4.40 5.70
CA ASN A 74 -3.54 4.28 7.16
C ASN A 74 -2.70 5.40 7.79
N CYS A 75 -1.83 6.05 7.00
CA CYS A 75 -0.90 7.07 7.49
C CYS A 75 -0.91 8.29 6.57
N GLN A 76 -1.36 9.43 7.08
CA GLN A 76 -1.29 10.71 6.36
C GLN A 76 -0.01 11.50 6.64
N ASN A 77 0.73 11.12 7.69
CA ASN A 77 1.98 11.78 8.08
C ASN A 77 3.17 11.21 7.31
N LYS A 78 3.80 12.06 6.48
CA LYS A 78 4.96 11.71 5.64
C LYS A 78 6.16 11.23 6.45
N GLU A 79 6.37 11.81 7.64
CA GLU A 79 7.52 11.49 8.49
C GLU A 79 7.35 10.12 9.14
N MET A 80 6.13 9.80 9.60
CA MET A 80 5.81 8.47 10.13
C MET A 80 5.94 7.39 9.06
N LEU A 81 5.51 7.69 7.82
CA LEU A 81 5.62 6.79 6.69
C LEU A 81 7.09 6.51 6.33
N ARG A 82 7.95 7.55 6.35
CA ARG A 82 9.41 7.39 6.19
C ARG A 82 10.02 6.56 7.30
N ALA A 83 9.66 6.83 8.56
CA ALA A 83 10.17 6.09 9.71
C ALA A 83 9.81 4.60 9.63
N MET A 84 8.54 4.29 9.28
CA MET A 84 8.09 2.92 9.05
C MET A 84 8.87 2.25 7.92
N ARG A 85 9.11 2.96 6.82
CA ARG A 85 9.88 2.44 5.68
C ARG A 85 11.33 2.13 6.05
N LEU A 86 11.99 3.04 6.76
CA LEU A 86 13.38 2.88 7.21
C LEU A 86 13.50 1.69 8.20
N MET A 87 12.55 1.57 9.13
CA MET A 87 12.50 0.45 10.06
C MET A 87 12.40 -0.88 9.31
N LEU A 88 11.50 -0.99 8.33
CA LEU A 88 11.32 -2.23 7.55
C LEU A 88 12.53 -2.56 6.66
N GLN A 89 13.20 -1.54 6.09
CA GLN A 89 14.43 -1.73 5.31
C GLN A 89 15.58 -2.28 6.15
N ASN A 90 15.69 -1.87 7.42
CA ASN A 90 16.72 -2.36 8.34
C ASN A 90 16.56 -3.85 8.69
N HIS A 91 15.37 -4.42 8.52
CA HIS A 91 15.06 -5.82 8.79
C HIS A 91 15.13 -6.74 7.56
N ASN A 92 15.78 -6.29 6.47
CA ASN A 92 15.95 -7.07 5.22
C ASN A 92 14.62 -7.54 4.60
N VAL A 93 13.54 -6.80 4.85
CA VAL A 93 12.21 -7.04 4.29
C VAL A 93 12.20 -6.55 2.84
N LYS A 94 11.68 -7.35 1.91
CA LYS A 94 11.63 -6.94 0.50
C LYS A 94 10.68 -5.76 0.32
N ALA A 95 10.91 -4.95 -0.71
CA ALA A 95 10.12 -3.73 -0.93
C ALA A 95 8.60 -3.97 -1.00
N TYR A 96 8.18 -5.09 -1.62
CA TYR A 96 6.77 -5.48 -1.73
C TYR A 96 6.18 -5.94 -0.39
N GLU A 97 6.93 -6.68 0.42
CA GLU A 97 6.50 -7.14 1.75
C GLU A 97 6.30 -5.94 2.67
N ALA A 98 7.21 -4.98 2.63
CA ALA A 98 7.09 -3.74 3.38
C ALA A 98 5.88 -2.90 2.95
N ALA A 99 5.52 -2.91 1.66
CA ALA A 99 4.32 -2.22 1.17
C ALA A 99 3.03 -2.92 1.64
N ILE A 100 3.00 -4.26 1.62
CA ILE A 100 1.85 -5.03 2.09
C ILE A 100 1.67 -4.85 3.60
N LEU A 101 2.75 -4.91 4.39
CA LEU A 101 2.71 -4.64 5.83
C LEU A 101 2.19 -3.23 6.13
N GLY A 102 2.63 -2.21 5.39
CA GLY A 102 2.14 -0.84 5.57
C GLY A 102 0.66 -0.66 5.18
N ASN A 103 0.14 -1.49 4.29
CA ASN A 103 -1.26 -1.45 3.86
C ASN A 103 -2.19 -2.21 4.80
N LEU A 104 -1.73 -3.36 5.31
CA LEU A 104 -2.57 -4.26 6.11
C LEU A 104 -2.43 -4.01 7.62
N MET A 105 -1.33 -3.40 8.06
CA MET A 105 -1.11 -3.01 9.46
C MET A 105 -1.48 -4.13 10.45
N PRO A 106 -0.83 -5.30 10.36
CA PRO A 106 -1.14 -6.43 11.25
C PRO A 106 -0.87 -6.05 12.72
N ASP A 107 -1.75 -6.47 13.61
CA ASP A 107 -1.68 -6.16 15.04
C ASP A 107 -0.63 -7.01 15.76
N SER A 108 -0.26 -8.16 15.17
CA SER A 108 0.69 -9.10 15.75
C SER A 108 1.63 -9.69 14.69
N ALA A 109 2.80 -10.17 15.15
CA ALA A 109 3.74 -10.87 14.29
C ALA A 109 3.12 -12.16 13.70
N ASP A 110 2.31 -12.88 14.46
CA ASP A 110 1.64 -14.10 13.97
C ASP A 110 0.65 -13.80 12.84
N GLU A 111 -0.09 -12.69 12.93
CA GLU A 111 -0.96 -12.22 11.84
C GLU A 111 -0.13 -11.81 10.62
N ALA A 112 0.97 -11.07 10.81
CA ALA A 112 1.86 -10.70 9.73
C ALA A 112 2.41 -11.94 8.98
N PHE A 113 2.78 -13.00 9.70
CA PHE A 113 3.22 -14.26 9.09
C PHE A 113 2.09 -15.06 8.43
N ALA A 114 0.87 -14.99 8.97
CA ALA A 114 -0.29 -15.63 8.36
C ALA A 114 -0.67 -14.97 7.03
N VAL A 115 -0.56 -13.64 6.96
CA VAL A 115 -0.90 -12.83 5.78
C VAL A 115 0.23 -12.82 4.75
N LEU A 116 1.49 -12.84 5.20
CA LEU A 116 2.68 -12.86 4.34
C LEU A 116 3.57 -14.07 4.67
N PRO A 117 3.30 -15.24 4.07
CA PRO A 117 4.10 -16.45 4.29
C PRO A 117 5.55 -16.33 3.80
N SER A 118 5.86 -15.36 2.94
CA SER A 118 7.22 -15.12 2.44
C SER A 118 8.11 -14.36 3.43
N LEU A 119 7.53 -13.75 4.47
CA LEU A 119 8.29 -13.15 5.55
C LEU A 119 9.07 -14.24 6.26
N LYS A 120 10.40 -14.11 6.26
CA LYS A 120 11.25 -14.99 7.06
C LYS A 120 10.90 -14.78 8.52
N ARG A 121 10.43 -15.84 9.18
CA ARG A 121 10.36 -15.89 10.64
C ARG A 121 11.80 -15.95 11.12
N GLU A 122 12.44 -14.80 11.30
CA GLU A 122 13.70 -14.72 12.04
C GLU A 122 13.41 -15.26 13.45
N PRO A 123 13.97 -16.41 13.84
CA PRO A 123 13.56 -17.10 15.06
C PRO A 123 13.96 -16.38 16.35
N ASP A 124 14.64 -15.23 16.29
CA ASP A 124 15.21 -14.63 17.50
C ASP A 124 15.48 -13.11 17.43
N ILE A 125 14.66 -12.32 16.71
CA ILE A 125 14.76 -10.85 16.76
C ILE A 125 13.59 -10.30 17.58
N GLY A 126 13.70 -10.41 18.90
CA GLY A 126 13.37 -9.34 19.85
C GLY A 126 11.99 -8.66 19.83
N LEU A 127 10.98 -9.13 19.09
CA LEU A 127 9.62 -8.58 19.07
C LEU A 127 8.86 -8.84 20.39
N ARG A 128 9.49 -9.50 21.38
CA ARG A 128 9.08 -9.47 22.79
C ARG A 128 9.70 -8.28 23.53
N LYS A 129 9.38 -7.06 23.10
CA LYS A 129 9.39 -5.94 24.05
C LYS A 129 8.00 -5.31 24.03
N PRO A 130 7.27 -5.30 25.17
CA PRO A 130 6.05 -4.51 25.25
C PRO A 130 6.44 -3.06 24.99
N MET A 131 5.80 -2.45 23.98
CA MET A 131 5.66 -1.00 24.00
C MET A 131 4.94 -0.66 25.30
N ILE A 132 5.48 0.32 26.03
CA ILE A 132 5.06 0.82 27.35
C ILE A 132 5.84 0.20 28.52
N SER A 133 6.86 0.94 28.97
CA SER A 133 7.07 1.22 30.39
C SER A 133 7.30 2.71 30.56
#